data_AF-A0A350I8V2-F1
#
_entry.id   AF-A0A350I8V2-F1
#
_cell.length_a   1.000
_cell.length_b   1.000
_cell.length_c   1.000
_cell.angle_alpha   90.00
_cell.angle_beta   90.00
_cell.angle_gamma   90.00
#
_symmetry.space_group_name_H-M   'P 1'
#
loop_
_entity.id
_entity.type
_entity.pdbx_description
1 polymer ?
#
loop_
_entity_poly.entity_id
_entity_poly.type
_entity_poly.pdbx_seq_one_letter_code
_entity_poly.pdbx_strand_id
1 'polypeptide(L)'
;MKLVIQTQIKENYGAHDWDGEGECPQRWKFKGGTTYVVNNLSSNNINRYNEMGIPKLKKLIESKDEAFDEYILSHTLMEDDDVCCEKWETPVELVWGGDRWLATKTVNNSEYNWMRSDFSAKREEWIPQEGGERAHYKLSYLLPAGWVDHEEIEVA
;
A
#
# COMPACT_ATOMS: atom_id res chain seq x y z
N MET A 1 8.82 -14.94 -10.54
CA MET A 1 8.77 -14.88 -9.08
C MET A 1 8.54 -13.45 -8.59
N LYS A 2 7.57 -13.30 -7.67
CA LYS A 2 7.27 -12.06 -6.97
C LYS A 2 7.31 -12.26 -5.45
N LEU A 3 7.55 -11.19 -4.71
CA LEU A 3 7.41 -11.14 -3.26
C LEU A 3 6.06 -10.51 -2.92
N VAL A 4 5.26 -11.21 -2.13
CA VAL A 4 3.97 -10.74 -1.62
C VAL A 4 4.10 -10.51 -0.12
N ILE A 5 3.63 -9.36 0.35
CA ILE A 5 3.68 -8.94 1.75
C ILE A 5 2.24 -8.64 2.19
N GLN A 6 1.80 -9.26 3.27
CA GLN A 6 0.47 -9.07 3.85
C GLN A 6 0.60 -8.33 5.17
N THR A 7 -0.15 -7.24 5.33
CA THR A 7 -0.22 -6.49 6.59
C THR A 7 -1.52 -6.75 7.33
N GLN A 8 -1.57 -6.33 8.60
CA GLN A 8 -2.78 -6.20 9.38
C GLN A 8 -2.87 -4.77 9.89
N ILE A 9 -4.01 -4.11 9.68
CA ILE A 9 -4.29 -2.81 10.29
C ILE A 9 -5.13 -3.02 11.55
N LYS A 10 -4.89 -2.24 12.59
CA LYS A 10 -5.82 -2.12 13.72
C LYS A 10 -5.97 -0.64 14.09
N GLU A 11 -7.18 -0.28 14.48
CA GLU A 11 -7.52 1.06 14.95
C GLU A 11 -7.85 0.98 16.44
N ASN A 12 -7.30 1.89 17.23
CA ASN A 12 -7.60 2.00 18.65
C ASN A 12 -8.74 3.00 18.88
N TYR A 13 -9.94 2.47 19.05
CA TYR A 13 -11.10 3.31 19.36
C TYR A 13 -11.04 3.94 20.76
N GLY A 14 -10.12 3.51 21.62
CA GLY A 14 -9.87 4.13 22.91
C GLY A 14 -9.16 5.48 22.81
N ALA A 15 -8.49 5.75 21.69
CA ALA A 15 -7.82 7.01 21.44
C ALA A 15 -8.78 8.17 21.10
N HIS A 16 -10.01 7.87 20.68
CA HIS A 16 -10.98 8.90 20.23
C HIS A 16 -11.40 9.86 21.36
N ASP A 17 -11.49 9.36 22.59
CA ASP A 17 -11.87 10.13 23.78
C ASP A 17 -10.68 10.41 24.71
N TRP A 18 -9.45 10.09 24.27
CA TRP A 18 -8.25 10.30 25.06
C TRP A 18 -7.77 11.75 24.92
N ASP A 19 -7.48 12.38 26.06
CA ASP A 19 -7.03 13.78 26.14
C ASP A 19 -5.52 13.94 25.88
N GLY A 20 -4.79 12.85 25.65
CA GLY A 20 -3.34 12.83 25.44
C GLY A 20 -2.52 12.79 26.74
N GLU A 21 -3.16 12.74 27.91
CA GLU A 21 -2.47 12.61 29.20
C GLU A 21 -2.55 11.17 29.73
N GLY A 22 -1.47 10.69 30.33
CA GLY A 22 -1.39 9.32 30.86
C GLY A 22 -1.30 8.24 29.78
N GLU A 23 -1.79 7.04 30.08
CA GLU A 23 -1.81 5.92 29.15
C GLU A 23 -3.09 5.96 28.30
N CYS A 24 -2.96 5.92 26.97
CA CYS A 24 -4.11 5.84 26.07
C CYS A 24 -4.93 4.58 26.36
N PRO A 25 -6.27 4.65 26.52
CA PRO A 25 -7.11 3.46 26.63
C PRO A 25 -6.95 2.55 25.40
N GLN A 26 -6.82 1.24 25.64
CA GLN A 26 -6.56 0.27 24.57
C GLN A 26 -7.84 -0.47 24.18
N ARG A 27 -8.43 -0.11 23.02
CA ARG A 27 -9.61 -0.74 22.42
C ARG A 27 -9.38 -1.01 20.93
N TRP A 28 -8.40 -1.86 20.65
CA TRP A 28 -8.00 -2.22 19.29
C TRP A 28 -9.07 -3.04 18.56
N LYS A 29 -9.46 -2.55 17.38
CA LYS A 29 -10.26 -3.29 16.41
C LYS A 29 -9.41 -3.59 15.19
N PHE A 30 -9.25 -4.87 14.89
CA PHE A 30 -8.56 -5.35 13.69
C PHE A 30 -9.40 -4.99 12.46
N LYS A 31 -8.75 -4.34 11.49
CA LYS A 31 -9.30 -3.92 10.20
C LYS A 31 -8.40 -4.51 9.12
N GLY A 32 -8.85 -5.54 8.39
CA GLY A 32 -8.15 -6.10 7.21
C GLY A 32 -6.65 -5.84 7.13
N GLY A 33 -6.16 -5.38 5.98
CA GLY A 33 -4.78 -5.00 5.81
C GLY A 33 -4.55 -4.52 4.39
N THR A 34 -3.28 -4.47 4.00
CA THR A 34 -2.85 -4.14 2.65
C THR A 34 -1.97 -5.26 2.12
N THR A 35 -2.26 -5.70 0.90
CA THR A 35 -1.33 -6.53 0.13
C THR A 35 -0.32 -5.63 -0.59
N TYR A 36 0.98 -5.85 -0.39
CA TYR A 36 2.04 -5.24 -1.18
C TYR A 36 2.74 -6.31 -2.04
N VAL A 37 3.18 -5.92 -3.24
CA VAL A 37 3.83 -6.83 -4.19
C VAL A 37 5.08 -6.21 -4.79
N VAL A 38 6.20 -6.95 -4.78
CA VAL A 38 7.41 -6.64 -5.56
C VAL A 38 7.51 -7.64 -6.69
N ASN A 39 7.25 -7.19 -7.91
CA ASN A 39 7.24 -8.03 -9.12
C ASN A 39 8.65 -8.26 -9.69
N ASN A 40 8.77 -9.26 -10.56
CA ASN A 40 9.95 -9.51 -11.41
C ASN A 40 11.27 -9.63 -10.63
N LEU A 41 11.28 -10.43 -9.56
CA LEU A 41 12.48 -10.60 -8.75
C LEU A 41 13.57 -11.35 -9.51
N SER A 42 14.77 -10.76 -9.56
CA SER A 42 15.97 -11.46 -10.03
C SER A 42 16.42 -12.51 -9.01
N SER A 43 17.26 -13.47 -9.44
CA SER A 43 17.88 -14.45 -8.53
C SER A 43 18.66 -13.78 -7.40
N ASN A 44 19.29 -12.63 -7.65
CA ASN A 44 19.98 -11.87 -6.63
C ASN A 44 19.01 -11.28 -5.59
N ASN A 45 17.85 -10.78 -6.03
CA ASN A 45 16.80 -10.30 -5.12
C ASN A 45 16.28 -11.42 -4.23
N ILE A 46 16.06 -12.62 -4.79
CA ILE A 46 15.58 -13.81 -4.08
C ILE A 46 16.61 -14.28 -3.05
N ASN A 47 17.89 -14.37 -3.41
CA ASN A 47 18.95 -14.75 -2.48
C ASN A 47 19.04 -13.77 -1.30
N ARG A 48 19.01 -12.46 -1.60
CA ARG A 48 19.01 -11.41 -0.59
C ARG A 48 17.81 -11.53 0.36
N TYR A 49 16.64 -11.83 -0.17
CA TYR A 49 15.43 -12.10 0.61
C TYR A 49 15.59 -13.33 1.52
N ASN A 50 16.12 -14.44 1.01
CA ASN A 50 16.33 -15.65 1.81
C ASN A 50 17.33 -15.44 2.95
N GLU A 51 18.34 -14.58 2.74
CA GLU A 51 19.37 -14.28 3.74
C GLU A 51 18.89 -13.27 4.79
N MET A 52 18.19 -12.21 4.38
CA MET A 52 17.92 -11.04 5.23
C MET A 52 16.43 -10.73 5.44
N GLY A 53 15.53 -11.37 4.71
CA GLY A 53 14.12 -11.01 4.68
C GLY A 53 13.89 -9.63 4.06
N ILE A 54 13.01 -8.84 4.68
CA ILE A 54 12.52 -7.55 4.14
C ILE A 54 12.72 -6.34 5.08
N PRO A 55 13.85 -6.19 5.80
CA PRO A 55 13.98 -5.21 6.88
C PRO A 55 13.77 -3.76 6.43
N LYS A 56 14.16 -3.41 5.19
CA LYS A 56 13.92 -2.06 4.66
C LYS A 56 12.43 -1.86 4.35
N LEU A 57 11.79 -2.79 3.64
CA LEU A 57 10.35 -2.68 3.33
C LEU A 57 9.52 -2.68 4.61
N LYS A 58 9.91 -3.44 5.63
CA LYS A 58 9.28 -3.41 6.95
C LYS A 58 9.22 -2.00 7.53
N LYS A 59 10.36 -1.28 7.57
CA LYS A 59 10.39 0.11 8.05
C LYS A 59 9.55 1.07 7.21
N LEU A 60 9.43 0.81 5.90
CA LEU A 60 8.67 1.64 4.98
C LEU A 60 7.17 1.39 5.01
N ILE A 61 6.75 0.20 5.45
CA ILE A 61 5.35 -0.24 5.46
C ILE A 61 4.72 -0.10 6.84
N GLU A 62 5.44 -0.51 7.89
CA GLU A 62 4.88 -0.49 9.24
C GLU A 62 4.76 0.93 9.77
N SER A 63 3.62 1.22 10.41
CA SER A 63 3.31 2.50 11.01
C SER A 63 2.54 2.27 12.31
N LYS A 64 2.82 3.07 13.33
CA LYS A 64 2.20 2.91 14.64
C LYS A 64 2.17 4.20 15.43
N ASP A 65 0.99 4.49 15.98
CA ASP A 65 0.76 5.48 17.03
C ASP A 65 -0.28 4.95 18.03
N GLU A 66 -0.87 5.85 18.84
CA GLU A 66 -1.86 5.48 19.85
C GLU A 66 -3.25 5.17 19.27
N ALA A 67 -3.57 5.64 18.06
CA ALA A 67 -4.84 5.46 17.38
C ALA A 67 -4.79 4.40 16.27
N PHE A 68 -3.61 4.06 15.75
CA PHE A 68 -3.40 3.26 14.55
C PHE A 68 -2.15 2.37 14.67
N ASP A 69 -2.21 1.18 14.08
CA ASP A 69 -1.05 0.29 13.95
C ASP A 69 -1.24 -0.59 12.70
N GLU A 70 -0.34 -0.46 11.73
CA GLU A 70 -0.18 -1.35 10.60
C GLU A 70 1.15 -2.10 10.75
N TYR A 71 1.07 -3.43 10.79
CA TYR A 71 2.25 -4.29 10.92
C TYR A 71 2.24 -5.42 9.89
N ILE A 72 3.42 -5.93 9.54
CA ILE A 72 3.54 -7.05 8.61
C ILE A 72 3.11 -8.34 9.31
N LEU A 73 2.09 -8.99 8.75
CA LEU A 73 1.59 -10.27 9.20
C LEU A 73 2.41 -11.43 8.60
N SER A 74 2.72 -11.33 7.31
CA SER A 74 3.53 -12.33 6.60
C SER A 74 4.13 -11.78 5.31
N HIS A 75 5.12 -12.49 4.77
CA HIS A 75 5.63 -12.27 3.43
C HIS A 75 6.06 -13.59 2.81
N THR A 76 5.79 -13.77 1.52
CA THR A 76 6.08 -15.02 0.79
C THR A 76 6.54 -14.76 -0.63
N LEU A 77 7.34 -15.66 -1.18
CA LEU A 77 7.66 -15.70 -2.60
C LEU A 77 6.57 -16.52 -3.32
N MET A 78 6.13 -16.05 -4.49
CA MET A 78 5.11 -16.68 -5.33
C MET A 78 5.55 -16.63 -6.80
N GLU A 79 4.94 -17.46 -7.64
CA GLU A 79 5.11 -17.32 -9.09
C GLU A 79 4.46 -16.02 -9.58
N ASP A 80 4.89 -15.53 -10.75
CA ASP A 80 4.44 -14.20 -11.22
C ASP A 80 2.94 -14.17 -11.51
N ASP A 81 2.38 -15.27 -12.00
CA ASP A 81 0.97 -15.45 -12.37
C ASP A 81 0.07 -15.95 -11.23
N ASP A 82 0.63 -16.32 -10.07
CA ASP A 82 -0.17 -16.75 -8.92
C ASP A 82 -1.07 -15.61 -8.39
N VAL A 83 -2.27 -15.96 -7.94
CA VAL A 83 -3.17 -15.00 -7.29
C VAL A 83 -2.62 -14.63 -5.90
N CYS A 84 -2.33 -13.34 -5.67
CA CYS A 84 -1.67 -12.86 -4.44
C CYS A 84 -2.61 -12.28 -3.37
N CYS A 85 -3.86 -11.98 -3.73
CA CYS A 85 -4.85 -11.38 -2.85
C CYS A 85 -6.26 -11.73 -3.33
N GLU A 86 -7.26 -11.45 -2.48
CA GLU A 86 -8.66 -11.68 -2.85
C GLU A 86 -9.10 -10.75 -3.98
N LYS A 87 -10.12 -11.16 -4.73
CA LYS A 87 -10.59 -10.44 -5.94
C LYS A 87 -11.09 -9.01 -5.67
N TRP A 88 -11.45 -8.70 -4.43
CA TRP A 88 -11.92 -7.37 -4.00
C TRP A 88 -10.79 -6.51 -3.43
N GLU A 89 -9.58 -7.06 -3.29
CA GLU A 89 -8.40 -6.32 -2.89
C GLU A 89 -7.72 -5.72 -4.11
N THR A 90 -6.96 -4.64 -3.89
CA THR A 90 -6.09 -4.05 -4.90
C THR A 90 -4.70 -3.96 -4.29
N PRO A 91 -3.73 -4.74 -4.79
CA PRO A 91 -2.39 -4.73 -4.24
C PRO A 91 -1.71 -3.39 -4.51
N VAL A 92 -0.76 -3.05 -3.65
CA VAL A 92 0.19 -1.95 -3.86
C VAL A 92 1.45 -2.55 -4.47
N GLU A 93 1.79 -2.12 -5.68
CA GLU A 93 3.02 -2.52 -6.33
C GLU A 93 4.20 -1.68 -5.83
N LEU A 94 5.32 -2.33 -5.53
CA LEU A 94 6.55 -1.71 -5.05
C LEU A 94 7.67 -1.97 -6.06
N VAL A 95 8.24 -0.91 -6.58
CA VAL A 95 9.32 -0.96 -7.58
C VAL A 95 10.54 -0.22 -7.03
N TRP A 96 11.72 -0.85 -7.13
CA TRP A 96 12.98 -0.20 -6.80
C TRP A 96 13.48 0.62 -7.99
N GLY A 97 13.57 1.94 -7.83
CA GLY A 97 14.03 2.88 -8.86
C GLY A 97 15.55 3.03 -8.96
N GLY A 98 16.33 2.38 -8.09
CA GLY A 98 17.79 2.50 -8.01
C GLY A 98 18.27 3.27 -6.79
N ASP A 99 17.54 4.32 -6.39
CA ASP A 99 17.81 5.17 -5.23
C ASP A 99 16.73 5.06 -4.14
N ARG A 100 15.47 4.85 -4.55
CA ARG A 100 14.30 4.80 -3.68
C ARG A 100 13.27 3.79 -4.18
N TRP A 101 12.31 3.46 -3.31
CA TRP A 101 11.13 2.70 -3.69
C TRP A 101 10.04 3.63 -4.23
N LEU A 102 9.32 3.16 -5.25
CA LEU A 102 8.08 3.75 -5.74
C LEU A 102 6.94 2.77 -5.44
N ALA A 103 5.89 3.27 -4.81
CA ALA A 103 4.65 2.55 -4.59
C ALA A 103 3.59 3.02 -5.58
N THR A 104 2.85 2.08 -6.15
CA THR A 104 1.75 2.36 -7.08
C THR A 104 0.54 1.51 -6.72
N LYS A 105 -0.63 2.13 -6.64
CA LYS A 105 -1.92 1.44 -6.47
C LYS A 105 -2.86 1.87 -7.59
N THR A 106 -3.20 0.95 -8.49
CA THR A 106 -4.15 1.21 -9.58
C THR A 106 -5.46 0.50 -9.32
N VAL A 107 -6.54 1.26 -9.13
CA VAL A 107 -7.90 0.76 -8.92
C VAL A 107 -8.71 0.99 -10.18
N ASN A 108 -9.19 -0.10 -10.80
CA ASN A 108 -10.04 0.00 -11.98
C ASN A 108 -11.48 0.36 -11.59
N ASN A 109 -12.15 1.17 -12.41
CA ASN A 109 -13.58 1.45 -12.29
C ASN A 109 -14.35 0.24 -12.83
N SER A 110 -14.40 -0.79 -12.00
CA SER A 110 -14.93 -2.11 -12.30
C SER A 110 -16.36 -2.25 -11.75
N GLU A 111 -16.80 -3.49 -11.50
CA GLU A 111 -18.17 -3.93 -11.20
C GLU A 111 -18.99 -3.04 -10.24
N TYR A 112 -18.34 -2.34 -9.31
CA TYR A 112 -19.01 -1.51 -8.30
C TYR A 112 -19.19 -0.03 -8.67
N ASN A 113 -18.59 0.46 -9.78
CA ASN A 113 -18.79 1.80 -10.36
C ASN A 113 -18.88 2.97 -9.36
N TRP A 114 -18.04 2.98 -8.33
CA TRP A 114 -18.06 4.02 -7.28
C TRP A 114 -17.36 5.32 -7.73
N MET A 115 -16.55 5.27 -8.78
CA MET A 115 -15.94 6.46 -9.40
C MET A 115 -16.88 7.03 -10.47
N ARG A 116 -16.70 8.33 -10.79
CA ARG A 116 -17.40 8.95 -11.92
C ARG A 116 -17.24 8.10 -13.18
N SER A 117 -18.31 7.99 -13.95
CA SER A 117 -18.40 7.04 -15.08
C SER A 117 -17.44 7.34 -16.24
N ASP A 118 -16.90 8.56 -16.30
CA ASP A 118 -15.88 8.97 -17.27
C ASP A 118 -14.46 8.52 -16.89
N PHE A 119 -14.25 8.05 -15.66
CA PHE A 119 -12.98 7.49 -15.20
C PHE A 119 -12.98 5.97 -15.36
N SER A 120 -11.99 5.43 -16.07
CA SER A 120 -11.78 3.99 -16.21
C SER A 120 -10.93 3.40 -15.09
N ALA A 121 -10.08 4.22 -14.45
CA ALA A 121 -9.24 3.82 -13.32
C ALA A 121 -8.76 5.04 -12.52
N LYS A 122 -8.36 4.80 -11.28
CA LYS A 122 -7.62 5.72 -10.40
C LYS A 122 -6.25 5.12 -10.11
N ARG A 123 -5.20 5.93 -10.16
CA ARG A 123 -3.84 5.55 -9.77
C ARG A 123 -3.31 6.48 -8.71
N GLU A 124 -2.82 5.88 -7.64
CA GLU A 124 -2.09 6.55 -6.56
C GLU A 124 -0.62 6.14 -6.65
N GLU A 125 0.28 7.11 -6.59
CA GLU A 125 1.73 6.90 -6.61
C GLU A 125 2.38 7.67 -5.48
N TRP A 126 3.35 7.07 -4.79
CA TRP A 126 4.09 7.74 -3.72
C TRP A 126 5.46 7.10 -3.50
N ILE A 127 6.35 7.84 -2.84
CA ILE A 127 7.63 7.31 -2.34
C ILE A 127 7.43 6.95 -0.86
N PRO A 128 7.43 5.66 -0.50
CA PRO A 128 7.32 5.24 0.90
C PRO A 128 8.48 5.80 1.73
N GLN A 129 8.18 6.26 2.94
CA GLN A 129 9.14 6.72 3.93
C GLN A 129 9.05 5.85 5.19
N GLU A 130 10.06 5.93 6.06
CA GLU A 130 10.04 5.15 7.30
C GLU A 130 8.88 5.59 8.21
N GLY A 131 8.23 4.61 8.85
CA GLY A 131 7.01 4.85 9.65
C GLY A 131 5.71 4.84 8.86
N GLY A 132 5.71 4.32 7.63
CA GLY A 132 4.53 4.24 6.75
C GLY A 132 4.14 5.57 6.08
N GLU A 133 4.97 6.60 6.24
CA GLU A 133 4.76 7.92 5.66
C GLU A 133 4.84 7.90 4.13
N ARG A 134 4.12 8.82 3.46
CA ARG A 134 4.03 8.89 1.99
C ARG A 134 4.55 10.23 1.48
N ALA A 135 5.70 10.23 0.82
CA ALA A 135 6.26 11.42 0.18
C ALA A 135 5.91 11.49 -1.30
N HIS A 136 5.85 12.71 -1.86
CA HIS A 136 5.60 12.95 -3.29
C HIS A 136 4.36 12.23 -3.81
N TYR A 137 3.28 12.29 -3.03
CA TYR A 137 2.02 11.65 -3.40
C TYR A 137 1.47 12.28 -4.68
N LYS A 138 1.08 11.42 -5.62
CA LYS A 138 0.47 11.79 -6.88
C LYS A 138 -0.80 10.97 -7.09
N LEU A 139 -1.85 11.64 -7.52
CA LEU A 139 -3.13 11.04 -7.87
C LEU A 139 -3.43 11.34 -9.34
N SER A 140 -3.77 10.30 -10.10
CA SER A 140 -4.13 10.43 -11.52
C SER A 140 -5.29 9.50 -11.88
N TYR A 141 -6.00 9.85 -12.95
CA TYR A 141 -7.20 9.15 -13.41
C TYR A 141 -7.06 8.79 -14.88
N LEU A 142 -7.56 7.61 -15.26
CA LEU A 142 -7.60 7.18 -16.65
C LEU A 142 -8.92 7.62 -17.30
N LEU A 143 -8.85 8.62 -18.19
CA LEU A 143 -9.94 9.08 -19.04
C LEU A 143 -9.82 8.46 -20.45
N PRO A 144 -10.83 8.60 -21.33
CA PRO A 144 -10.74 8.12 -22.71
C PRO A 144 -9.53 8.66 -23.49
N ALA A 145 -9.06 9.87 -23.15
CA ALA A 145 -7.89 10.50 -23.77
C ALA A 145 -6.54 10.03 -23.18
N GLY A 146 -6.55 9.31 -22.07
CA GLY A 146 -5.34 8.85 -21.37
C GLY A 146 -5.34 9.18 -19.88
N TRP A 147 -4.18 9.00 -19.26
CA TRP A 147 -3.96 9.39 -17.86
C TRP A 147 -3.87 10.91 -17.74
N VAL A 148 -4.60 11.45 -16.76
CA VAL A 148 -4.62 12.87 -16.42
C VAL A 148 -4.37 13.00 -14.92
N ASP A 149 -3.52 13.96 -14.54
CA ASP A 149 -3.20 14.20 -13.13
C ASP A 149 -4.39 14.89 -12.45
N HIS A 150 -4.65 14.57 -11.18
CA HIS A 150 -5.78 15.12 -10.44
C HIS A 150 -5.79 16.66 -10.44
N GLU A 151 -4.62 17.27 -10.35
CA GLU A 151 -4.41 18.72 -10.38
C GLU A 151 -4.85 19.36 -11.71
N GLU A 152 -4.93 18.60 -12.79
CA GLU A 152 -5.34 19.07 -14.12
C GLU A 152 -6.85 18.92 -14.37
N ILE A 153 -7.58 18.21 -13.49
CA ILE A 153 -9.01 17.89 -13.67
C ILE A 153 -9.93 19.09 -13.41
N GLU A 154 -9.49 20.10 -12.66
CA GLU A 154 -10.31 21.30 -12.36
C GLU A 154 -10.25 22.40 -13.45
N VAL A 155 -9.60 22.14 -14.60
CA VAL A 155 -9.48 23.11 -15.71
C VAL A 155 -10.29 22.70 -16.96
N ALA A 156 -11.06 21.61 -16.90
CA ALA A 156 -11.81 21.05 -18.04
C ALA A 156 -13.33 21.18 -17.90
#